data_AF-A0A7W0L1H2-F1
#
_entry.id   AF-A0A7W0L1H2-F1
#
_cell.length_a   1.000
_cell.length_b   1.000
_cell.length_c   1.000
_cell.angle_alpha   90.00
_cell.angle_beta   90.00
_cell.angle_gamma   90.00
#
_symmetry.space_group_name_H-M   'P 1'
#
loop_
_entity.id
_entity.type
_entity.pdbx_description
1 polymer ?
#
loop_
_entity_poly.entity_id
_entity_poly.type
_entity_poly.pdbx_seq_one_letter_code
_entity_poly.pdbx_strand_id
1 'polypeptide(L)'
;MPPDAPGPPTVEVDVIDRHAAEFADEVPRRPAGSQQEQIAATYILGHLQQAGYPARLDGVPVGDLVRSTNVIAVPRGGAEPRYLVAVAYDTPEDESVSAVSIGVFLEVARALSVVGGDRPVEFVALGAEFAEPSEGHLGSRAMARLLTGDGFEPQIIYLSPELSRDALSAQGPLSEDLHAESGVTGDTQAAGAAEVFEEAGFEVTVVDGAPEVVARRLVEFLAGAPG
;
A
#
# COMPACT_ATOMS: atom_id res chain seq x y z
N MET A 1 -22.22 -1.76 18.32
CA MET A 1 -21.81 -0.37 18.10
C MET A 1 -22.06 -0.07 16.63
N PRO A 2 -22.76 1.01 16.27
CA PRO A 2 -22.71 1.48 14.88
C PRO A 2 -21.24 1.77 14.52
N PRO A 3 -20.80 1.53 13.27
CA PRO A 3 -19.47 1.99 12.85
C PRO A 3 -19.40 3.51 13.07
N ASP A 4 -18.28 3.99 13.59
CA ASP A 4 -18.05 5.43 13.75
C ASP A 4 -18.30 6.14 12.42
N ALA A 5 -18.84 7.36 12.50
CA ALA A 5 -19.08 8.16 11.32
C ALA A 5 -17.79 8.23 10.48
N PRO A 6 -17.86 8.05 9.14
CA PRO A 6 -16.69 8.19 8.29
C PRO A 6 -16.06 9.55 8.60
N GLY A 7 -14.76 9.55 8.92
CA GLY A 7 -14.02 10.75 9.31
C GLY A 7 -14.08 11.88 8.26
N PRO A 8 -13.39 13.01 8.45
CA PRO A 8 -13.44 14.12 7.50
C PRO A 8 -13.01 13.69 6.08
N PRO A 9 -13.56 14.31 5.02
CA PRO A 9 -13.23 13.94 3.63
C PRO A 9 -11.80 14.28 3.23
N THR A 10 -11.13 15.11 4.01
CA THR A 10 -9.74 15.51 3.81
C THR A 10 -8.79 14.54 4.48
N VAL A 11 -7.56 14.49 3.97
CA VAL A 11 -6.43 13.83 4.65
C VAL A 11 -6.15 14.51 5.97
N GLU A 12 -6.06 13.73 7.04
CA GLU A 12 -5.72 14.16 8.39
C GLU A 12 -4.32 13.65 8.77
N VAL A 13 -3.36 14.56 8.90
CA VAL A 13 -1.96 14.21 9.20
C VAL A 13 -1.84 13.52 10.56
N ASP A 14 -2.61 13.97 11.55
CA ASP A 14 -2.64 13.35 12.89
C ASP A 14 -3.11 11.88 12.84
N VAL A 15 -3.91 11.50 11.84
CA VAL A 15 -4.36 10.12 11.65
C VAL A 15 -3.24 9.25 11.06
N ILE A 16 -2.46 9.78 10.11
CA ILE A 16 -1.26 9.13 9.57
C ILE A 16 -0.27 8.87 10.70
N ASP A 17 0.05 9.89 11.48
CA ASP A 17 1.01 9.82 12.57
C ASP A 17 0.55 8.86 13.67
N ARG A 18 -0.76 8.84 13.98
CA ARG A 18 -1.32 7.88 14.93
C ARG A 18 -1.20 6.44 14.44
N HIS A 19 -1.54 6.16 13.18
CA HIS A 19 -1.37 4.81 12.62
C HIS A 19 0.10 4.38 12.67
N ALA A 20 1.01 5.27 12.29
CA ALA A 20 2.44 4.99 12.33
C ALA A 20 2.93 4.69 13.76
N ALA A 21 2.48 5.47 14.75
CA ALA A 21 2.83 5.30 16.15
C ALA A 21 2.27 4.00 16.72
N GLU A 22 0.97 3.71 16.50
CA GLU A 22 0.34 2.46 16.94
C GLU A 22 1.07 1.23 16.37
N PHE A 23 1.40 1.25 15.07
CA PHE A 23 2.16 0.17 14.45
C PHE A 23 3.58 0.04 15.02
N ALA A 24 4.28 1.15 15.25
CA ALA A 24 5.63 1.15 15.80
C ALA A 24 5.66 0.67 17.26
N ASP A 25 4.63 0.99 18.05
CA ASP A 25 4.54 0.60 19.45
C ASP A 25 4.11 -0.87 19.63
N GLU A 26 3.11 -1.32 18.87
CA GLU A 26 2.54 -2.66 19.03
C GLU A 26 3.31 -3.74 18.25
N VAL A 27 3.77 -3.39 17.05
CA VAL A 27 4.41 -4.32 16.09
C VAL A 27 5.65 -3.68 15.42
N PRO A 28 6.69 -3.29 16.19
CA PRO A 28 7.88 -2.61 15.66
C PRO A 28 8.67 -3.44 14.65
N ARG A 29 8.64 -4.77 14.79
CA ARG A 29 9.27 -5.72 13.88
C ARG A 29 8.21 -6.71 13.41
N ARG A 30 8.16 -6.93 12.10
CA ARG A 30 7.14 -7.74 11.44
C ARG A 30 7.80 -8.65 10.40
N PRO A 31 8.72 -9.55 10.79
CA PRO A 31 9.36 -10.45 9.85
C PRO A 31 8.33 -11.31 9.13
N ALA A 32 8.60 -11.62 7.87
CA ALA A 32 7.75 -12.47 7.04
C ALA A 32 7.39 -13.80 7.74
N GLY A 33 6.10 -14.14 7.77
CA GLY A 33 5.56 -15.35 8.38
C GLY A 33 5.50 -15.35 9.93
N SER A 34 5.90 -14.26 10.58
CA SER A 34 5.86 -14.15 12.04
C SER A 34 4.44 -13.91 12.59
N GLN A 35 4.27 -14.10 13.91
CA GLN A 35 3.03 -13.71 14.58
C GLN A 35 2.82 -12.19 14.53
N GLN A 36 3.89 -11.40 14.56
CA GLN A 36 3.83 -9.95 14.49
C GLN A 36 3.34 -9.47 13.12
N GLU A 37 3.78 -10.12 12.04
CA GLU A 37 3.24 -9.88 10.70
C GLU A 37 1.74 -10.21 10.63
N GLN A 38 1.28 -11.29 11.26
CA GLN A 38 -0.15 -11.62 11.30
C GLN A 38 -0.99 -10.59 12.09
N ILE A 39 -0.45 -10.06 13.19
CA ILE A 39 -1.08 -8.97 13.94
C ILE A 39 -1.18 -7.72 13.07
N ALA A 40 -0.09 -7.35 12.38
CA ALA A 40 -0.04 -6.24 11.44
C ALA A 40 -1.06 -6.40 10.29
N ALA A 41 -1.14 -7.58 9.67
CA ALA A 41 -2.12 -7.89 8.64
C ALA A 41 -3.55 -7.75 9.15
N THR A 42 -3.82 -8.18 10.38
CA THR A 42 -5.14 -8.07 11.01
C THR A 42 -5.50 -6.61 11.30
N TYR A 43 -4.55 -5.81 11.75
CA TYR A 43 -4.72 -4.37 11.96
C TYR A 43 -5.12 -3.67 10.65
N ILE A 44 -4.34 -3.89 9.59
CA ILE A 44 -4.59 -3.31 8.25
C ILE A 44 -5.95 -3.77 7.71
N LEU A 45 -6.24 -5.07 7.79
CA LEU A 45 -7.52 -5.65 7.37
C LEU A 45 -8.69 -4.97 8.08
N GLY A 46 -8.61 -4.83 9.40
CA GLY A 46 -9.65 -4.18 10.20
C GLY A 46 -9.90 -2.73 9.79
N HIS A 47 -8.85 -1.98 9.52
CA HIS A 47 -8.97 -0.57 9.11
C HIS A 47 -9.54 -0.41 7.70
N LEU A 48 -9.13 -1.23 6.74
CA LEU A 48 -9.71 -1.25 5.39
C LEU A 48 -11.20 -1.62 5.44
N GLN A 49 -11.58 -2.61 6.27
CA GLN A 49 -12.98 -2.99 6.47
C GLN A 49 -13.79 -1.88 7.16
N GLN A 50 -13.22 -1.18 8.13
CA GLN A 50 -13.87 -0.03 8.78
C GLN A 50 -14.08 1.13 7.80
N ALA A 51 -13.16 1.35 6.86
CA ALA A 51 -13.33 2.28 5.74
C ALA A 51 -14.33 1.77 4.67
N GLY A 52 -14.90 0.58 4.86
CA GLY A 52 -15.98 0.03 4.04
C GLY A 52 -15.52 -0.69 2.78
N TYR A 53 -14.23 -1.03 2.67
CA TYR A 53 -13.72 -1.88 1.60
C TYR A 53 -13.90 -3.35 1.95
N PRO A 54 -14.49 -4.18 1.08
CA PRO A 54 -14.42 -5.62 1.22
C PRO A 54 -12.96 -6.05 1.12
N ALA A 55 -12.42 -6.62 2.19
CA ALA A 55 -11.01 -6.97 2.28
C ALA A 55 -10.81 -8.43 2.70
N ARG A 56 -9.75 -9.04 2.16
CA ARG A 56 -9.39 -10.45 2.37
C ARG A 56 -7.88 -10.59 2.58
N LEU A 57 -7.52 -11.72 3.20
CA LEU A 57 -6.14 -12.15 3.33
C LEU A 57 -5.79 -13.12 2.20
N ASP A 58 -4.61 -12.95 1.61
CA ASP A 58 -4.09 -13.78 0.52
C ASP A 58 -2.73 -14.35 0.93
N GLY A 59 -2.63 -15.67 1.11
CA GLY A 59 -1.47 -16.28 1.77
C GLY A 59 -0.28 -16.45 0.85
N VAL A 60 0.85 -15.82 1.20
CA VAL A 60 2.13 -15.83 0.46
C VAL A 60 3.06 -16.92 1.05
N PRO A 61 3.49 -17.94 0.29
CA PRO A 61 4.44 -18.93 0.79
C PRO A 61 5.83 -18.31 0.99
N VAL A 62 6.43 -18.47 2.17
CA VAL A 62 7.78 -17.94 2.49
C VAL A 62 8.80 -19.02 2.90
N GLY A 63 8.36 -20.28 2.98
CA GLY A 63 9.18 -21.44 3.31
C GLY A 63 8.32 -22.68 3.52
N ASP A 64 8.94 -23.77 4.00
CA ASP A 64 8.20 -25.00 4.31
C ASP A 64 7.25 -24.77 5.48
N LEU A 65 5.94 -24.78 5.20
CA LEU A 65 4.83 -24.61 6.14
C LEU A 65 4.65 -23.20 6.75
N VAL A 66 5.51 -22.24 6.42
CA VAL A 66 5.39 -20.85 6.87
C VAL A 66 4.78 -20.00 5.74
N ARG A 67 3.78 -19.19 6.09
CA ARG A 67 3.09 -18.30 5.15
C ARG A 67 3.05 -16.88 5.71
N SER A 68 3.45 -15.94 4.88
CA SER A 68 3.10 -14.53 4.99
C SER A 68 1.72 -14.29 4.35
N THR A 69 1.26 -13.04 4.31
CA THR A 69 -0.07 -12.67 3.86
C THR A 69 -0.06 -11.31 3.17
N ASN A 70 -0.61 -11.22 1.97
CA ASN A 70 -1.05 -9.95 1.41
C ASN A 70 -2.45 -9.62 1.96
N VAL A 71 -2.71 -8.35 2.23
CA VAL A 71 -4.06 -7.84 2.56
C VAL A 71 -4.60 -7.12 1.34
N ILE A 72 -5.68 -7.62 0.76
CA ILE A 72 -6.27 -7.11 -0.48
C ILE A 72 -7.65 -6.55 -0.17
N ALA A 73 -7.89 -5.29 -0.49
CA ALA A 73 -9.17 -4.61 -0.33
C ALA A 73 -9.67 -4.08 -1.67
N VAL A 74 -10.77 -4.65 -2.15
CA VAL A 74 -11.32 -4.38 -3.48
C VAL A 74 -12.19 -3.10 -3.50
N PRO A 75 -12.42 -2.47 -4.67
CA PRO A 75 -13.25 -1.28 -4.77
C PRO A 75 -14.64 -1.44 -4.13
N ARG A 76 -15.10 -0.37 -3.47
CA ARG A 76 -16.42 -0.31 -2.84
C ARG A 76 -17.50 -0.47 -3.91
N GLY A 77 -18.35 -1.48 -3.76
CA GLY A 77 -19.39 -1.81 -4.74
C GLY A 77 -18.96 -2.80 -5.82
N GLY A 78 -17.74 -3.33 -5.79
CA GLY A 78 -17.29 -4.41 -6.67
C GLY A 78 -17.03 -3.97 -8.12
N ALA A 79 -16.79 -2.68 -8.34
CA ALA A 79 -16.29 -2.20 -9.62
C ALA A 79 -14.93 -2.84 -9.93
N GLU A 80 -14.67 -3.13 -11.20
CA GLU A 80 -13.34 -3.54 -11.66
C GLU A 80 -12.35 -2.40 -11.36
N PRO A 81 -11.22 -2.65 -10.64
CA PRO A 81 -10.30 -1.58 -10.29
C PRO A 81 -9.67 -0.99 -11.56
N ARG A 82 -9.25 0.27 -11.51
CA ARG A 82 -8.38 0.86 -12.55
C ARG A 82 -6.98 1.09 -12.02
N TYR A 83 -6.89 1.27 -10.71
CA TYR A 83 -5.66 1.51 -9.99
C TYR A 83 -5.53 0.51 -8.86
N LEU A 84 -4.29 0.13 -8.60
CA LEU A 84 -3.90 -0.64 -7.42
C LEU A 84 -2.90 0.20 -6.62
N VAL A 85 -3.24 0.53 -5.38
CA VAL A 85 -2.31 1.21 -4.45
C VAL A 85 -1.67 0.15 -3.57
N ALA A 86 -0.35 0.04 -3.62
CA ALA A 86 0.42 -0.98 -2.92
C ALA A 86 1.39 -0.39 -1.89
N VAL A 87 1.62 -1.09 -0.79
CA VAL A 87 2.68 -0.78 0.19
C VAL A 87 3.19 -2.06 0.85
N ALA A 88 4.50 -2.18 1.06
CA ALA A 88 5.06 -3.24 1.90
C ALA A 88 4.72 -2.98 3.37
N TYR A 89 4.31 -4.01 4.12
CA TYR A 89 4.05 -3.86 5.56
C TYR A 89 4.92 -4.74 6.46
N ASP A 90 5.60 -5.75 5.92
CA ASP A 90 6.58 -6.53 6.69
C ASP A 90 7.87 -5.72 6.93
N THR A 91 8.78 -6.28 7.72
CA THR A 91 10.12 -5.72 7.94
C THR A 91 11.18 -6.80 7.73
N PRO A 92 12.44 -6.41 7.47
CA PRO A 92 13.56 -7.35 7.60
C PRO A 92 13.59 -8.01 9.00
N GLU A 93 14.21 -9.19 9.11
CA GLU A 93 14.18 -9.99 10.34
C GLU A 93 14.72 -9.24 11.58
N ASP A 94 15.81 -8.49 11.38
CA ASP A 94 16.56 -7.84 12.46
C ASP A 94 16.40 -6.30 12.47
N GLU A 95 15.50 -5.76 11.66
CA GLU A 95 15.34 -4.31 11.50
C GLU A 95 13.88 -3.88 11.67
N SER A 96 13.70 -2.66 12.21
CA SER A 96 12.41 -1.99 12.23
C SER A 96 12.39 -0.95 11.12
N VAL A 97 11.35 -0.97 10.30
CA VAL A 97 11.10 0.04 9.25
C VAL A 97 9.99 0.97 9.71
N SER A 98 10.09 2.24 9.33
CA SER A 98 9.06 3.24 9.58
C SER A 98 7.68 2.75 9.10
N ALA A 99 6.64 2.93 9.92
CA ALA A 99 5.27 2.57 9.57
C ALA A 99 4.47 3.74 8.96
N VAL A 100 5.14 4.84 8.62
CA VAL A 100 4.49 6.06 8.10
C VAL A 100 3.83 5.81 6.74
N SER A 101 4.44 5.02 5.86
CA SER A 101 3.85 4.61 4.58
C SER A 101 2.54 3.83 4.75
N ILE A 102 2.46 2.98 5.79
CA ILE A 102 1.23 2.27 6.17
C ILE A 102 0.16 3.26 6.67
N GLY A 103 0.56 4.26 7.46
CA GLY A 103 -0.34 5.33 7.90
C GLY A 103 -0.92 6.13 6.72
N VAL A 104 -0.09 6.49 5.74
CA VAL A 104 -0.51 7.13 4.48
C VAL A 104 -1.48 6.23 3.72
N PHE A 105 -1.14 4.95 3.55
CA PHE A 105 -1.97 3.98 2.85
C PHE A 105 -3.38 3.87 3.45
N LEU A 106 -3.47 3.72 4.78
CA LEU A 106 -4.75 3.62 5.48
C LEU A 106 -5.55 4.92 5.43
N GLU A 107 -4.88 6.06 5.54
CA GLU A 107 -5.53 7.37 5.49
C GLU A 107 -6.06 7.70 4.09
N VAL A 108 -5.34 7.35 3.04
CA VAL A 108 -5.83 7.49 1.65
C VAL A 108 -7.08 6.65 1.44
N ALA A 109 -7.07 5.38 1.90
CA ALA A 109 -8.24 4.51 1.82
C ALA A 109 -9.45 5.11 2.57
N ARG A 110 -9.22 5.61 3.79
CA ARG A 110 -10.25 6.27 4.60
C ARG A 110 -10.79 7.52 3.92
N ALA A 111 -9.94 8.44 3.46
CA ALA A 111 -10.36 9.67 2.81
C ALA A 111 -11.19 9.40 1.55
N LEU A 112 -10.74 8.48 0.67
CA LEU A 112 -11.50 8.06 -0.51
C LEU A 112 -12.83 7.40 -0.17
N SER A 113 -12.95 6.76 0.99
CA SER A 113 -14.24 6.21 1.44
C SER A 113 -15.29 7.30 1.74
N VAL A 114 -14.86 8.52 2.01
CA VAL A 114 -15.74 9.64 2.38
C VAL A 114 -15.99 10.55 1.19
N VAL A 115 -14.94 10.92 0.46
CA VAL A 115 -15.05 11.77 -0.74
C VAL A 115 -15.84 11.07 -1.84
N GLY A 116 -15.70 9.74 -1.91
CA GLY A 116 -16.05 8.99 -3.12
C GLY A 116 -14.93 9.13 -4.15
N GLY A 117 -14.73 8.07 -4.94
CA GLY A 117 -13.75 8.09 -6.02
C GLY A 117 -14.43 7.79 -7.34
N ASP A 118 -14.16 8.62 -8.35
CA ASP A 118 -14.53 8.33 -9.74
C ASP A 118 -13.68 7.20 -10.34
N ARG A 119 -12.55 6.89 -9.69
CA ARG A 119 -11.59 5.86 -10.11
C ARG A 119 -11.64 4.71 -9.10
N PRO A 120 -12.07 3.51 -9.50
CA PRO A 120 -12.11 2.36 -8.60
C PRO A 120 -10.68 1.93 -8.27
N VAL A 121 -10.40 1.79 -6.96
CA VAL A 121 -9.06 1.49 -6.41
C VAL A 121 -9.09 0.19 -5.63
N GLU A 122 -8.15 -0.69 -5.93
CA GLU A 122 -7.78 -1.82 -5.07
C GLU A 122 -6.61 -1.41 -4.17
N PHE A 123 -6.72 -1.69 -2.88
CA PHE A 123 -5.67 -1.42 -1.89
C PHE A 123 -4.99 -2.72 -1.49
N VAL A 124 -3.67 -2.79 -1.63
CA VAL A 124 -2.89 -4.00 -1.33
C VAL A 124 -1.76 -3.68 -0.35
N ALA A 125 -1.83 -4.23 0.86
CA ALA A 125 -0.67 -4.28 1.73
C ALA A 125 0.07 -5.60 1.50
N LEU A 126 1.32 -5.51 1.04
CA LEU A 126 2.15 -6.62 0.60
C LEU A 126 2.96 -7.16 1.79
N GLY A 127 2.85 -8.46 2.04
CA GLY A 127 3.65 -9.17 3.04
C GLY A 127 4.82 -9.88 2.39
N ALA A 128 5.83 -10.24 3.19
CA ALA A 128 7.05 -10.88 2.72
C ALA A 128 7.77 -10.15 1.57
N GLU A 129 7.70 -8.83 1.55
CA GLU A 129 8.49 -8.03 0.62
C GLU A 129 9.97 -8.09 0.99
N PHE A 130 10.31 -8.18 2.28
CA PHE A 130 11.68 -8.22 2.78
C PHE A 130 12.20 -9.65 3.03
N ALA A 131 11.49 -10.69 2.60
CA ALA A 131 11.88 -12.08 2.84
C ALA A 131 13.11 -12.50 2.01
N GLU A 132 14.19 -12.95 2.67
CA GLU A 132 15.46 -13.25 2.00
C GLU A 132 15.54 -14.56 1.19
N PRO A 133 14.83 -15.67 1.48
CA PRO A 133 14.97 -16.86 0.65
C PRO A 133 14.10 -16.73 -0.60
N SER A 134 14.74 -16.37 -1.74
CA SER A 134 14.24 -16.27 -3.13
C SER A 134 13.97 -14.87 -3.69
N GLU A 135 15.05 -14.10 -3.92
CA GLU A 135 15.06 -12.83 -4.68
C GLU A 135 14.18 -11.70 -4.10
N GLY A 136 13.66 -11.85 -2.86
CA GLY A 136 12.80 -10.86 -2.22
C GLY A 136 11.41 -10.75 -2.86
N HIS A 137 10.62 -9.78 -2.39
CA HIS A 137 9.38 -9.34 -3.05
C HIS A 137 8.32 -10.43 -3.24
N LEU A 138 8.19 -11.35 -2.27
CA LEU A 138 7.29 -12.49 -2.41
C LEU A 138 5.83 -12.06 -2.45
N GLY A 139 5.47 -10.97 -1.76
CA GLY A 139 4.15 -10.38 -1.78
C GLY A 139 3.80 -9.83 -3.15
N SER A 140 4.66 -9.01 -3.73
CA SER A 140 4.55 -8.42 -5.06
C SER A 140 4.47 -9.52 -6.13
N ARG A 141 5.31 -10.56 -6.02
CA ARG A 141 5.30 -11.71 -6.94
C ARG A 141 3.99 -12.49 -6.86
N ALA A 142 3.48 -12.72 -5.65
CA ALA A 142 2.20 -13.38 -5.48
C ALA A 142 1.06 -12.53 -6.07
N MET A 143 1.09 -11.21 -5.85
CA MET A 143 0.10 -10.29 -6.38
C MET A 143 0.14 -10.21 -7.91
N ALA A 144 1.32 -10.07 -8.50
CA ALA A 144 1.48 -10.05 -9.96
C ALA A 144 0.91 -11.32 -10.61
N ARG A 145 1.19 -12.50 -10.04
CA ARG A 145 0.62 -13.78 -10.53
C ARG A 145 -0.90 -13.82 -10.41
N LEU A 146 -1.46 -13.27 -9.33
CA LEU A 146 -2.91 -13.19 -9.14
C LEU A 146 -3.53 -12.30 -10.23
N LEU A 147 -2.99 -11.09 -10.43
CA LEU A 147 -3.47 -10.13 -11.44
C LEU A 147 -3.42 -10.73 -12.86
N THR A 148 -2.29 -11.34 -13.24
CA THR A 148 -2.15 -12.02 -14.53
C THR A 148 -3.13 -13.19 -14.67
N GLY A 149 -3.33 -13.96 -13.60
CA GLY A 149 -4.27 -15.09 -13.58
C GLY A 149 -5.73 -14.67 -13.76
N ASP A 150 -6.09 -13.52 -13.19
CA ASP A 150 -7.42 -12.92 -13.30
C ASP A 150 -7.62 -12.15 -14.63
N GLY A 151 -6.55 -11.94 -15.41
CA GLY A 151 -6.57 -11.17 -16.65
C GLY A 151 -6.83 -9.68 -16.43
N PHE A 152 -6.50 -9.18 -15.24
CA PHE A 152 -6.75 -7.82 -14.81
C PHE A 152 -5.45 -6.99 -14.89
N GLU A 153 -5.51 -5.82 -15.53
CA GLU A 153 -4.35 -4.95 -15.82
C GLU A 153 -4.51 -3.56 -15.18
N PRO A 154 -4.37 -3.41 -13.86
CA PRO A 154 -4.39 -2.11 -13.19
C PRO A 154 -3.13 -1.32 -13.50
N GLN A 155 -3.23 0.02 -13.41
CA GLN A 155 -2.05 0.84 -13.17
C GLN A 155 -1.69 0.77 -11.68
N ILE A 156 -0.44 0.39 -11.40
CA ILE A 156 0.04 0.17 -10.04
C ILE A 156 0.69 1.45 -9.52
N ILE A 157 0.27 1.87 -8.33
CA ILE A 157 0.88 2.95 -7.55
C ILE A 157 1.53 2.29 -6.34
N TYR A 158 2.86 2.22 -6.33
CA TYR A 158 3.61 1.61 -5.24
C TYR A 158 4.17 2.70 -4.32
N LEU A 159 3.75 2.70 -3.06
CA LEU A 159 4.28 3.60 -2.04
C LEU A 159 5.62 3.09 -1.55
N SER A 160 6.64 3.96 -1.56
CA SER A 160 7.93 3.62 -0.95
C SER A 160 7.72 3.22 0.52
N PRO A 161 8.26 2.06 0.97
CA PRO A 161 8.16 1.61 2.36
C PRO A 161 8.67 2.67 3.33
N GLU A 162 9.74 3.37 2.95
CA GLU A 162 10.31 4.48 3.69
C GLU A 162 10.11 5.80 2.95
N LEU A 163 8.97 6.45 3.21
CA LEU A 163 8.70 7.77 2.64
C LEU A 163 9.73 8.81 3.10
N SER A 164 10.33 9.51 2.14
CA SER A 164 11.21 10.65 2.40
C SER A 164 10.44 11.84 2.96
N ARG A 165 11.17 12.84 3.48
CA ARG A 165 10.58 14.11 3.94
C ARG A 165 10.72 15.23 2.91
N ASP A 166 11.08 14.86 1.69
CA ASP A 166 11.33 15.78 0.60
C ASP A 166 10.05 16.08 -0.18
N ALA A 167 10.17 16.85 -1.26
CA ALA A 167 9.05 17.10 -2.17
C ALA A 167 8.51 15.78 -2.76
N LEU A 168 7.23 15.78 -3.15
CA LEU A 168 6.63 14.66 -3.84
C LEU A 168 7.44 14.31 -5.09
N SER A 169 7.88 13.06 -5.16
CA SER A 169 8.50 12.48 -6.33
C SER A 169 7.72 11.25 -6.79
N ALA A 170 7.67 11.05 -8.09
CA ALA A 170 7.08 9.86 -8.66
C ALA A 170 7.87 9.40 -9.88
N GLN A 171 8.07 8.10 -9.99
CA GLN A 171 8.76 7.46 -11.10
C GLN A 171 7.83 6.45 -11.75
N GLY A 172 7.39 6.76 -12.98
CA GLY A 172 6.47 5.92 -13.74
C GLY A 172 5.46 6.74 -14.58
N PRO A 173 4.51 6.07 -15.25
CA PRO A 173 3.57 6.72 -16.17
C PRO A 173 2.62 7.72 -15.51
N LEU A 174 2.41 7.65 -14.19
CA LEU A 174 1.53 8.59 -13.47
C LEU A 174 2.26 9.81 -12.88
N SER A 175 3.56 9.99 -13.16
CA SER A 175 4.36 11.08 -12.58
C SER A 175 3.83 12.48 -12.90
N GLU A 176 3.42 12.72 -14.14
CA GLU A 176 2.84 14.01 -14.57
C GLU A 176 1.46 14.26 -13.94
N ASP A 177 0.62 13.23 -13.88
CA ASP A 177 -0.74 13.31 -13.32
C ASP A 177 -0.74 13.54 -11.81
N LEU A 178 0.28 13.02 -11.11
CA LEU A 178 0.49 13.28 -9.69
C LEU A 178 1.12 14.64 -9.42
N HIS A 179 1.50 15.38 -10.47
CA HIS A 179 2.24 16.64 -10.40
C HIS A 179 3.50 16.53 -9.54
N ALA A 180 4.17 15.37 -9.64
CA ALA A 180 5.37 15.06 -8.88
C ALA A 180 6.62 15.52 -9.64
N GLU A 181 7.69 15.84 -8.92
CA GLU A 181 8.99 16.00 -9.55
C GLU A 181 9.48 14.64 -10.06
N SER A 182 10.05 14.60 -11.27
CA SER A 182 10.74 13.40 -11.74
C SER A 182 11.97 13.17 -10.87
N GLY A 183 11.86 12.21 -9.95
CA GLY A 183 12.92 11.83 -9.02
C GLY A 183 13.47 10.45 -9.33
N VAL A 184 14.67 10.18 -8.81
CA VAL A 184 15.16 8.81 -8.65
C VAL A 184 14.76 8.36 -7.27
N THR A 185 13.92 7.33 -7.16
CA THR A 185 13.68 6.68 -5.87
C THR A 185 14.99 6.00 -5.44
N GLY A 186 15.56 6.46 -4.32
CA GLY A 186 16.74 5.84 -3.71
C GLY A 186 16.43 4.57 -2.93
N ASP A 187 15.15 4.20 -2.83
CA ASP A 187 14.66 3.04 -2.08
C ASP A 187 14.79 1.78 -2.95
N THR A 188 15.75 0.93 -2.60
CA THR A 188 16.01 -0.33 -3.31
C THR A 188 14.84 -1.31 -3.18
N GLN A 189 14.09 -1.23 -2.09
CA GLN A 189 12.93 -2.08 -1.88
C GLN A 189 11.78 -1.68 -2.81
N ALA A 190 11.53 -0.38 -2.94
CA ALA A 190 10.52 0.12 -3.87
C ALA A 190 10.88 -0.16 -5.33
N ALA A 191 12.16 -0.04 -5.68
CA ALA A 191 12.65 -0.38 -7.02
C ALA A 191 12.47 -1.89 -7.34
N GLY A 192 12.80 -2.78 -6.41
CA GLY A 192 12.66 -4.22 -6.63
C GLY A 192 11.19 -4.68 -6.72
N ALA A 193 10.29 -4.09 -5.94
CA ALA A 193 8.87 -4.37 -6.06
C ALA A 193 8.30 -3.87 -7.41
N ALA A 194 8.72 -2.68 -7.86
CA ALA A 194 8.36 -2.17 -9.18
C ALA A 194 8.86 -3.09 -10.31
N GLU A 195 10.11 -3.54 -10.25
CA GLU A 195 10.68 -4.47 -11.23
C GLU A 195 9.85 -5.75 -11.34
N VAL A 196 9.40 -6.33 -10.23
CA VAL A 196 8.53 -7.53 -10.23
C VAL A 196 7.23 -7.31 -11.01
N PHE A 197 6.59 -6.17 -10.83
CA PHE A 197 5.34 -5.85 -11.54
C PHE A 197 5.58 -5.50 -13.01
N GLU A 198 6.65 -4.77 -13.31
CA GLU A 198 7.04 -4.42 -14.68
C GLU A 198 7.41 -5.68 -15.50
N GLU A 199 8.13 -6.63 -14.91
CA GLU A 199 8.44 -7.93 -15.53
C GLU A 199 7.18 -8.74 -15.83
N ALA A 200 6.13 -8.58 -15.03
CA ALA A 200 4.82 -9.18 -15.25
C ALA A 200 3.95 -8.41 -16.27
N GLY A 201 4.45 -7.27 -16.78
CA GLY A 201 3.80 -6.47 -17.83
C GLY A 201 2.90 -5.35 -17.32
N PHE A 202 2.94 -5.03 -16.03
CA PHE A 202 2.12 -3.95 -15.45
C PHE A 202 2.83 -2.59 -15.57
N GLU A 203 2.02 -1.54 -15.72
CA GLU A 203 2.47 -0.16 -15.57
C GLU A 203 2.59 0.19 -14.08
N VAL A 204 3.78 0.57 -13.62
CA VAL A 204 4.04 0.88 -12.22
C VAL A 204 4.53 2.31 -12.07
N THR A 205 3.95 3.03 -11.11
CA THR A 205 4.47 4.30 -10.61
C THR A 205 4.87 4.17 -9.16
N VAL A 206 6.16 4.33 -8.87
CA VAL A 206 6.67 4.43 -7.50
C VAL A 206 6.48 5.85 -7.01
N VAL A 207 5.94 6.02 -5.79
CA VAL A 207 5.64 7.31 -5.18
C VAL A 207 6.38 7.45 -3.85
N ASP A 208 7.08 8.58 -3.70
CA ASP A 208 7.84 8.94 -2.52
C ASP A 208 7.68 10.44 -2.19
N GLY A 209 7.99 10.84 -0.96
CA GLY A 209 7.97 12.24 -0.51
C GLY A 209 7.25 12.41 0.82
N ALA A 210 7.13 13.67 1.25
CA ALA A 210 6.51 14.03 2.52
C ALA A 210 5.11 13.38 2.68
N PRO A 211 4.84 12.64 3.77
CA PRO A 211 3.64 11.83 3.95
C PRO A 211 2.32 12.58 3.70
N GLU A 212 2.22 13.81 4.22
CA GLU A 212 1.05 14.66 4.07
C GLU A 212 0.82 15.13 2.63
N VAL A 213 1.90 15.29 1.85
CA VAL A 213 1.85 15.69 0.44
C VAL A 213 1.46 14.49 -0.41
N VAL A 214 2.11 13.33 -0.19
CA VAL A 214 1.80 12.06 -0.86
C VAL A 214 0.33 11.69 -0.67
N ALA A 215 -0.14 11.64 0.58
CA ALA A 215 -1.52 11.27 0.89
C ALA A 215 -2.53 12.20 0.21
N ARG A 216 -2.31 13.52 0.28
CA ARG A 216 -3.21 14.51 -0.33
C ARG A 216 -3.26 14.37 -1.85
N ARG A 217 -2.10 14.25 -2.49
CA ARG A 217 -2.01 14.14 -3.96
C ARG A 217 -2.62 12.85 -4.48
N LEU A 218 -2.45 11.74 -3.77
CA LEU A 218 -3.11 10.49 -4.13
C LEU A 218 -4.63 10.59 -3.99
N VAL A 219 -5.14 11.20 -2.92
CA VAL A 219 -6.59 11.40 -2.77
C VAL A 219 -7.14 12.30 -3.88
N GLU A 220 -6.48 13.43 -4.19
CA GLU A 220 -6.90 14.33 -5.27
C GLU A 220 -6.96 13.61 -6.63
N PHE A 221 -5.88 12.89 -6.99
CA PHE A 221 -5.79 12.14 -8.24
C PHE A 221 -6.83 11.01 -8.31
N LEU A 222 -6.97 10.19 -7.27
CA LEU A 222 -7.86 9.03 -7.25
C LEU A 222 -9.34 9.43 -7.11
N ALA A 223 -9.64 10.56 -6.44
CA ALA A 223 -10.98 11.11 -6.39
C ALA A 223 -11.43 11.71 -7.73
N GLY A 224 -10.50 11.99 -8.65
CA GLY A 224 -10.80 12.67 -9.91
C GLY A 224 -10.99 14.18 -9.75
N ALA A 225 -10.52 14.77 -8.65
CA ALA A 225 -10.52 16.21 -8.48
C ALA A 225 -9.51 16.83 -9.47
N PRO A 226 -9.86 17.93 -10.17
CA PRO A 226 -8.89 18.66 -10.96
C PRO A 226 -7.82 19.25 -10.02
N GLY A 227 -6.55 18.96 -10.32
CA GLY A 227 -5.38 19.50 -9.63
C GLY A 227 -5.15 21.00 -9.87
#